data_AF-A0A2A5JRM6-F1
#
_entry.id   AF-A0A2A5JRM6-F1
#
_cell.length_a   1.000
_cell.length_b   1.000
_cell.length_c   1.000
_cell.angle_alpha   90.00
_cell.angle_beta   90.00
_cell.angle_gamma   90.00
#
_symmetry.space_group_name_H-M   'P 1'
#
loop_
_entity.id
_entity.type
_entity.pdbx_description
1 polymer ?
#
loop_
_entity_poly.entity_id
_entity_poly.type
_entity_poly.pdbx_seq_one_letter_code
_entity_poly.pdbx_strand_id
1 'polypeptide(L)'
;MIESEHVILAEQVAKYRERLADISWFMRVLNEDIARRANKEDGCTGRFWEGRFKSQALLDEAALAACLTYVDLNPIRAKVATTPATSDYTSIKKRIDYAKLGQQPKSLLCFAGSPQKDMPKGLPFELSYYIELVELTGRCIRADKPGYIDDMQPILTRLNIEPENWFKLTTQFSRVFHGAVGKKRAITVHCKTLKKRRRTNLTNCERLLGL
;
A
#
# COMPACT_ATOMS: atom_id res chain seq x y z
N MET A 1 -19.26 10.60 -40.31
CA MET A 1 -19.02 9.22 -39.90
C MET A 1 -20.16 8.40 -40.44
N ILE A 2 -19.88 7.38 -41.25
CA ILE A 2 -20.87 6.55 -41.95
C ILE A 2 -21.52 5.61 -40.91
N GLU A 3 -22.78 5.23 -41.09
CA GLU A 3 -23.51 4.35 -40.15
C GLU A 3 -22.78 3.03 -39.86
N SER A 4 -22.07 2.48 -40.86
CA SER A 4 -21.19 1.32 -40.70
C SER A 4 -20.02 1.57 -39.73
N GLU A 5 -19.44 2.77 -39.71
CA GLU A 5 -18.37 3.15 -38.78
C GLU A 5 -18.90 3.23 -37.34
N HIS A 6 -20.14 3.69 -37.15
CA HIS A 6 -20.79 3.73 -35.84
C HIS A 6 -21.05 2.33 -35.27
N VAL A 7 -21.49 1.39 -36.10
CA VAL A 7 -21.70 -0.01 -35.68
C VAL A 7 -20.38 -0.64 -35.25
N ILE A 8 -19.32 -0.52 -36.05
CA ILE A 8 -18.00 -1.05 -35.72
C ILE A 8 -17.45 -0.43 -34.43
N LEU A 9 -17.60 0.89 -34.26
CA LEU A 9 -17.16 1.57 -33.04
C LEU A 9 -17.91 1.07 -31.81
N ALA A 10 -19.23 0.88 -31.90
CA ALA A 10 -20.04 0.38 -30.80
C ALA A 10 -19.61 -1.04 -30.37
N GLU A 11 -19.35 -1.92 -31.33
CA GLU A 11 -18.84 -3.27 -31.07
C GLU A 11 -17.46 -3.24 -30.39
N GLN A 12 -16.54 -2.40 -30.88
CA GLN A 12 -15.22 -2.24 -30.27
C GLN A 12 -15.31 -1.71 -28.84
N VAL A 13 -16.14 -0.70 -28.61
CA VAL A 13 -16.35 -0.12 -27.27
C VAL A 13 -16.92 -1.16 -26.31
N ALA A 14 -17.91 -1.95 -26.75
CA ALA A 14 -18.47 -3.02 -25.94
C ALA A 14 -17.40 -4.05 -25.54
N LYS A 15 -16.59 -4.47 -26.51
CA LYS A 15 -15.46 -5.39 -26.29
C LYS A 15 -14.41 -4.83 -25.34
N TYR A 16 -14.06 -3.55 -25.46
CA TYR A 16 -13.12 -2.91 -24.54
C TYR A 16 -13.68 -2.84 -23.12
N ARG A 17 -14.97 -2.53 -22.95
CA ARG A 17 -15.61 -2.50 -21.63
C ARG A 17 -15.61 -3.88 -20.95
N GLU A 18 -15.95 -4.93 -21.70
CA GLU A 18 -15.88 -6.32 -21.22
C GLU A 18 -14.46 -6.65 -20.74
N ARG A 19 -13.45 -6.39 -21.58
CA ARG A 19 -12.04 -6.65 -21.27
C ARG A 19 -11.50 -5.87 -20.09
N LEU A 20 -11.96 -4.63 -19.89
CA LEU A 20 -11.55 -3.80 -18.76
C LEU A 20 -12.17 -4.25 -17.43
N ALA A 21 -13.28 -4.99 -17.47
CA ALA A 21 -13.92 -5.57 -16.29
C ALA A 21 -13.47 -7.01 -15.99
N ASP A 22 -12.81 -7.69 -16.93
CA ASP A 22 -12.34 -9.06 -16.79
C ASP A 22 -10.93 -9.14 -16.21
N ILE A 23 -10.82 -9.62 -14.96
CA ILE A 23 -9.54 -9.85 -14.29
C ILE A 23 -8.63 -10.84 -15.02
N SER A 24 -9.20 -11.84 -15.71
CA SER A 24 -8.45 -12.82 -16.50
C SER A 24 -7.82 -12.17 -17.71
N TRP A 25 -8.55 -11.25 -18.35
CA TRP A 25 -8.01 -10.46 -19.46
C TRP A 25 -6.89 -9.54 -18.99
N PHE A 26 -7.09 -8.84 -17.86
CA PHE A 26 -6.06 -8.01 -17.25
C PHE A 26 -4.78 -8.82 -16.94
N MET A 27 -4.92 -9.95 -16.23
CA MET A 27 -3.79 -10.80 -15.86
C MET A 27 -3.09 -11.40 -17.08
N ARG A 28 -3.84 -11.74 -18.14
CA ARG A 28 -3.25 -12.22 -19.40
C ARG A 28 -2.32 -11.16 -20.00
N VAL A 29 -2.79 -9.92 -20.14
CA VAL A 29 -2.01 -8.83 -20.75
C VAL A 29 -0.78 -8.50 -19.89
N LEU A 30 -0.97 -8.40 -18.57
CA LEU A 30 0.11 -8.11 -17.63
C LEU A 30 1.20 -9.20 -17.67
N ASN A 31 0.80 -10.47 -17.56
CA ASN A 31 1.73 -11.59 -17.50
C ASN A 31 2.48 -11.80 -18.82
N GLU A 32 1.82 -11.61 -19.96
CA GLU A 32 2.45 -11.72 -21.27
C GLU A 32 3.55 -10.67 -21.44
N ASP A 33 3.25 -9.41 -21.12
CA ASP A 33 4.19 -8.31 -21.28
C ASP A 33 5.42 -8.46 -20.36
N ILE A 34 5.22 -8.89 -19.10
CA ILE A 34 6.33 -9.20 -18.19
C ILE A 34 7.16 -10.38 -18.72
N ALA A 35 6.52 -11.46 -19.15
CA ALA A 35 7.23 -12.65 -19.66
C ALA A 35 8.09 -12.33 -20.89
N ARG A 36 7.57 -11.53 -21.83
CA ARG A 36 8.32 -11.11 -23.02
C ARG A 36 9.53 -10.24 -22.64
N ARG A 37 9.36 -9.32 -21.69
CA ARG A 37 10.45 -8.44 -21.24
C ARG A 37 11.54 -9.23 -20.52
N ALA A 38 11.17 -10.11 -19.59
CA ALA A 38 12.13 -10.94 -18.87
C ALA A 38 12.90 -11.89 -19.79
N ASN A 39 12.21 -12.61 -20.69
CA ASN A 39 12.88 -13.49 -21.65
C ASN A 39 13.86 -12.72 -22.56
N LYS A 40 13.50 -11.49 -22.96
CA LYS A 40 14.39 -10.63 -23.75
C LYS A 40 15.61 -10.17 -22.96
N GLU A 41 15.43 -9.83 -21.69
CA GLU A 41 16.51 -9.43 -20.77
C GLU A 41 17.51 -10.58 -20.56
N ASP A 42 17.01 -11.80 -20.39
CA ASP A 42 17.81 -13.00 -20.15
C ASP A 42 18.32 -13.67 -21.45
N GLY A 43 17.97 -13.13 -22.63
CA GLY A 43 18.34 -13.70 -23.92
C GLY A 43 17.78 -15.11 -24.17
N CYS A 44 16.69 -15.48 -23.50
CA CYS A 44 16.10 -16.81 -23.55
C CYS A 44 14.72 -16.81 -24.22
N THR A 45 14.17 -17.99 -24.47
CA THR A 45 12.79 -18.15 -24.98
C THR A 45 12.09 -19.24 -24.18
N GLY A 46 10.75 -19.21 -24.22
CA GLY A 46 9.93 -20.21 -23.54
C GLY A 46 9.05 -19.64 -22.45
N ARG A 47 8.64 -20.52 -21.54
CA ARG A 47 7.60 -20.25 -20.56
C ARG A 47 8.18 -19.62 -19.30
N PHE A 48 7.82 -18.35 -19.05
CA PHE A 48 8.23 -17.62 -17.85
C PHE A 48 7.42 -17.98 -16.60
N TRP A 49 6.11 -18.22 -16.75
CA TRP A 49 5.19 -18.49 -15.62
C TRP A 49 4.83 -19.96 -15.48
N GLU A 50 4.89 -20.52 -14.27
CA GLU A 50 4.62 -21.94 -13.99
C GLU A 50 3.17 -22.38 -14.22
N GLY A 51 2.19 -21.46 -14.14
CA GLY A 51 0.77 -21.83 -14.11
C GLY A 51 -0.22 -20.70 -14.37
N ARG A 52 -1.50 -21.00 -14.14
CA ARG A 52 -2.57 -20.00 -14.11
C ARG A 52 -2.50 -19.21 -12.81
N PHE A 53 -2.93 -17.95 -12.84
CA PHE A 53 -3.09 -17.16 -11.62
C PHE A 53 -4.24 -17.72 -10.77
N LYS A 54 -4.19 -17.47 -9.46
CA LYS A 54 -5.29 -17.72 -8.53
C LYS A 54 -5.96 -16.39 -8.21
N SER A 55 -7.29 -16.39 -8.14
CA SER A 55 -8.08 -15.22 -7.71
C SER A 55 -9.02 -15.66 -6.60
N GLN A 56 -8.94 -14.98 -5.47
CA GLN A 56 -9.73 -15.28 -4.28
C GLN A 56 -10.39 -13.98 -3.80
N ALA A 57 -11.71 -14.00 -3.65
CA ALA A 57 -12.43 -12.89 -3.06
C ALA A 57 -12.16 -12.84 -1.55
N LEU A 58 -11.89 -11.63 -1.04
CA LEU A 58 -11.76 -11.33 0.39
C LEU A 58 -13.07 -10.67 0.82
N LEU A 59 -13.81 -11.32 1.71
CA LEU A 59 -15.20 -10.97 2.01
C LEU A 59 -15.36 -10.13 3.27
N ASP A 60 -14.32 -10.03 4.10
CA ASP A 60 -14.33 -9.29 5.35
C ASP A 60 -12.95 -8.67 5.67
N GLU A 61 -12.93 -7.83 6.71
CA GLU A 61 -11.75 -7.09 7.15
C GLU A 61 -10.65 -8.01 7.70
N ALA A 62 -11.03 -9.11 8.35
CA ALA A 62 -10.08 -10.08 8.90
C ALA A 62 -9.35 -10.82 7.77
N ALA A 63 -10.06 -11.26 6.74
CA ALA A 63 -9.51 -11.85 5.53
C ALA A 63 -8.60 -10.86 4.78
N LEU A 64 -8.98 -9.59 4.72
CA LEU A 64 -8.14 -8.53 4.16
C LEU A 64 -6.84 -8.34 4.95
N ALA A 65 -6.91 -8.19 6.27
CA ALA A 65 -5.76 -8.02 7.14
C ALA A 65 -4.83 -9.24 7.08
N ALA A 66 -5.39 -10.46 7.08
CA ALA A 66 -4.65 -11.70 6.93
C ALA A 66 -3.94 -11.78 5.57
N CYS A 67 -4.60 -11.41 4.48
CA CYS A 67 -4.02 -11.41 3.14
C CYS A 67 -2.87 -10.40 3.01
N LEU A 68 -3.07 -9.16 3.46
CA LEU A 68 -2.03 -8.13 3.48
C LEU A 68 -0.82 -8.61 4.30
N THR A 69 -1.06 -9.15 5.49
CA THR A 69 0.00 -9.69 6.36
C THR A 69 0.73 -10.87 5.71
N TYR A 70 -0.01 -11.77 5.06
CA TYR A 70 0.58 -12.90 4.34
C TYR A 70 1.56 -12.42 3.27
N VAL A 71 1.15 -11.46 2.43
CA VAL A 71 1.97 -10.93 1.34
C VAL A 71 3.22 -10.23 1.89
N ASP A 72 3.05 -9.34 2.86
CA ASP A 72 4.15 -8.55 3.41
C ASP A 72 5.16 -9.40 4.22
N LEU A 73 4.76 -10.58 4.69
CA LEU A 73 5.65 -11.56 5.33
C LEU A 73 6.33 -12.56 4.37
N ASN A 74 5.97 -12.58 3.08
CA ASN A 74 6.55 -13.55 2.15
C ASN A 74 8.08 -13.44 2.03
N PRO A 75 8.70 -12.24 1.93
CA PRO A 75 10.15 -12.15 1.88
C PRO A 75 10.84 -12.65 3.15
N ILE A 76 10.23 -12.46 4.33
CA ILE A 76 10.74 -12.98 5.60
C ILE A 76 10.68 -14.50 5.60
N ARG A 77 9.53 -15.07 5.22
CA ARG A 77 9.33 -16.52 5.13
C ARG A 77 10.25 -17.18 4.11
N ALA A 78 10.62 -16.47 3.05
CA ALA A 78 11.57 -16.91 2.04
C ALA A 78 13.04 -16.65 2.40
N LYS A 79 13.33 -16.09 3.59
CA LYS A 79 14.69 -15.66 4.03
C LYS A 79 15.36 -14.62 3.12
N VAL A 80 14.57 -13.87 2.34
CA VAL A 80 15.05 -12.74 1.54
C VAL A 80 15.21 -11.49 2.39
N ALA A 81 14.46 -11.39 3.50
CA ALA A 81 14.58 -10.31 4.49
C ALA A 81 14.44 -10.87 5.91
N THR A 82 14.90 -10.12 6.91
CA THR A 82 14.80 -10.52 8.33
C THR A 82 13.66 -9.82 9.06
N THR A 83 13.26 -8.64 8.59
CA THR A 83 12.22 -7.83 9.23
C THR A 83 11.36 -7.10 8.17
N PRO A 84 10.14 -6.67 8.51
CA PRO A 84 9.32 -5.87 7.59
C PRO A 84 10.00 -4.58 7.11
N ALA A 85 10.87 -3.99 7.93
CA ALA A 85 11.61 -2.76 7.59
C ALA A 85 12.76 -2.99 6.58
N THR A 86 13.28 -4.21 6.51
CA THR A 86 14.36 -4.62 5.58
C THR A 86 13.83 -5.33 4.35
N SER A 87 12.51 -5.54 4.28
CA SER A 87 11.83 -6.24 3.19
C SER A 87 11.63 -5.33 1.97
N ASP A 88 12.64 -5.27 1.12
CA ASP A 88 12.60 -4.43 -0.09
C ASP A 88 11.43 -4.76 -1.02
N TYR A 89 10.96 -3.74 -1.74
CA TYR A 89 9.85 -3.85 -2.70
C TYR A 89 8.50 -4.29 -2.11
N THR A 90 8.30 -4.19 -0.79
CA THR A 90 7.01 -4.48 -0.14
C THR A 90 6.21 -3.23 0.23
N SER A 91 4.89 -3.40 0.39
CA SER A 91 4.03 -2.33 0.87
C SER A 91 4.31 -1.98 2.33
N ILE A 92 4.58 -2.97 3.18
CA ILE A 92 4.86 -2.73 4.60
C ILE A 92 6.10 -1.88 4.80
N LYS A 93 7.19 -2.14 4.07
CA LYS A 93 8.41 -1.32 4.15
C LYS A 93 8.11 0.13 3.81
N LYS A 94 7.44 0.37 2.68
CA LYS A 94 7.07 1.73 2.25
C LYS A 94 6.18 2.43 3.28
N ARG A 95 5.25 1.70 3.91
CA ARG A 95 4.38 2.24 4.95
C ARG A 95 5.16 2.59 6.22
N ILE A 96 6.10 1.74 6.64
CA ILE A 96 7.00 1.99 7.76
C ILE A 96 7.84 3.25 7.53
N ASP A 97 8.43 3.40 6.34
CA ASP A 97 9.28 4.55 6.02
C ASP A 97 8.49 5.86 6.07
N TYR A 98 7.24 5.87 5.59
CA TYR A 98 6.35 7.02 5.69
C TYR A 98 5.84 7.25 7.11
N ALA A 99 5.60 6.19 7.89
CA ALA A 99 5.16 6.29 9.28
C ALA A 99 6.20 6.96 10.17
N LYS A 100 7.51 6.71 9.93
CA LYS A 100 8.62 7.44 10.58
C LYS A 100 8.55 8.96 10.35
N LEU A 101 7.93 9.39 9.25
CA LEU A 101 7.70 10.80 8.91
C LEU A 101 6.33 11.31 9.39
N GLY A 102 5.54 10.49 10.08
CA GLY A 102 4.17 10.81 10.48
C GLY A 102 3.20 10.91 9.31
N GLN A 103 3.46 10.19 8.21
CA GLN A 103 2.68 10.25 6.98
C GLN A 103 2.25 8.86 6.50
N GLN A 104 1.34 8.84 5.53
CA GLN A 104 1.02 7.63 4.76
C GLN A 104 1.36 7.83 3.28
N PRO A 105 1.84 6.78 2.57
CA PRO A 105 2.24 6.89 1.18
C PRO A 105 1.03 7.08 0.26
N LYS A 106 1.03 8.15 -0.54
CA LYS A 106 -0.07 8.47 -1.48
C LYS A 106 -0.25 7.45 -2.62
N SER A 107 0.79 6.66 -2.90
CA SER A 107 0.75 5.63 -3.94
C SER A 107 0.05 4.34 -3.48
N LEU A 108 -0.26 4.21 -2.18
CA LEU A 108 -0.96 3.06 -1.62
C LEU A 108 -2.29 3.54 -1.05
N LEU A 109 -3.27 2.64 -0.99
CA LEU A 109 -4.51 2.92 -0.27
C LEU A 109 -4.17 3.21 1.20
N CYS A 110 -4.65 4.35 1.72
CA CYS A 110 -4.40 4.75 3.10
C CYS A 110 -5.19 3.87 4.07
N PHE A 111 -4.68 3.74 5.28
CA PHE A 111 -5.43 3.26 6.44
C PHE A 111 -6.32 4.40 6.93
N ALA A 112 -7.63 4.18 6.91
CA ALA A 112 -8.64 5.16 7.31
C ALA A 112 -9.02 5.05 8.79
N GLY A 113 -8.57 4.00 9.47
CA GLY A 113 -8.87 3.74 10.88
C GLY A 113 -10.11 2.88 11.09
N SER A 114 -10.70 2.92 12.28
CA SER A 114 -11.87 2.11 12.63
C SER A 114 -13.16 2.54 11.89
N PRO A 115 -13.98 1.60 11.37
CA PRO A 115 -15.22 1.88 10.64
C PRO A 115 -16.14 2.89 11.36
N GLN A 116 -16.48 3.98 10.68
CA GLN A 116 -17.37 5.05 11.17
C GLN A 116 -18.32 5.48 10.04
N LYS A 117 -19.49 6.05 10.40
CA LYS A 117 -20.54 6.48 9.44
C LYS A 117 -20.01 7.37 8.31
N ASP A 118 -19.02 8.22 8.59
CA ASP A 118 -18.42 9.18 7.63
C ASP A 118 -16.92 8.90 7.40
N MET A 119 -16.54 7.63 7.25
CA MET A 119 -15.14 7.27 7.05
C MET A 119 -14.63 7.66 5.65
N PRO A 120 -13.44 8.29 5.53
CA PRO A 120 -12.80 8.52 4.24
C PRO A 120 -12.40 7.19 3.58
N LYS A 121 -12.47 7.12 2.25
CA LYS A 121 -12.09 5.91 1.49
C LYS A 121 -10.69 5.43 1.87
N GLY A 122 -10.58 4.23 2.44
CA GLY A 122 -9.32 3.61 2.85
C GLY A 122 -9.50 2.21 3.44
N LEU A 123 -8.41 1.64 3.96
CA LEU A 123 -8.42 0.37 4.68
C LEU A 123 -9.07 0.56 6.06
N PRO A 124 -10.00 -0.33 6.48
CA PRO A 124 -10.85 -0.13 7.66
C PRO A 124 -10.18 -0.55 8.98
N PHE A 125 -8.89 -0.22 9.14
CA PHE A 125 -8.17 -0.43 10.39
C PHE A 125 -7.05 0.60 10.51
N GLU A 126 -6.48 0.73 11.71
CA GLU A 126 -5.35 1.61 11.96
C GLU A 126 -4.06 1.03 11.39
N LEU A 127 -3.20 1.90 10.83
CA LEU A 127 -1.88 1.48 10.32
C LEU A 127 -1.02 0.86 11.43
N SER A 128 -1.15 1.38 12.65
CA SER A 128 -0.46 0.88 13.83
C SER A 128 -0.77 -0.57 14.14
N TYR A 129 -2.05 -0.90 14.27
CA TYR A 129 -2.51 -2.26 14.54
C TYR A 129 -2.11 -3.22 13.43
N TYR A 130 -2.09 -2.75 12.18
CA TYR A 130 -1.61 -3.55 11.08
C TYR A 130 -0.10 -3.83 11.15
N ILE A 131 0.73 -2.83 11.44
CA ILE A 131 2.18 -3.01 11.62
C ILE A 131 2.47 -3.99 12.77
N GLU A 132 1.74 -3.86 13.88
CA GLU A 132 1.83 -4.77 15.03
C GLU A 132 1.37 -6.19 14.68
N LEU A 133 0.25 -6.34 13.98
CA LEU A 133 -0.23 -7.64 13.50
C LEU A 133 0.80 -8.34 12.62
N VAL A 134 1.44 -7.62 11.70
CA VAL A 134 2.50 -8.15 10.83
C VAL A 134 3.70 -8.60 11.66
N GLU A 135 4.12 -7.81 12.65
CA GLU A 135 5.22 -8.17 13.54
C GLU A 135 4.91 -9.45 14.33
N LEU A 136 3.79 -9.47 15.05
CA LEU A 136 3.39 -10.60 15.89
C LEU A 136 3.25 -11.87 15.05
N THR A 137 2.63 -11.77 13.88
CA THR A 137 2.49 -12.90 12.95
C THR A 137 3.83 -13.34 12.36
N GLY A 138 4.75 -12.41 12.14
CA GLY A 138 6.10 -12.71 11.63
C GLY A 138 6.98 -13.44 12.65
N ARG A 139 6.75 -13.23 13.95
CA ARG A 139 7.42 -13.96 15.04
C ARG A 139 6.92 -15.38 15.23
N CYS A 140 5.71 -15.68 14.79
CA CYS A 140 5.16 -17.05 14.88
C CYS A 140 6.02 -18.01 14.05
N ILE A 141 6.73 -18.91 14.74
CA ILE A 141 7.50 -19.99 14.11
C ILE A 141 6.53 -20.96 13.45
N ARG A 142 6.70 -21.17 12.14
CA ARG A 142 5.94 -22.14 11.36
C ARG A 142 6.84 -23.29 10.96
N ALA A 143 6.50 -24.51 11.37
CA ALA A 143 7.28 -25.71 11.04
C ALA A 143 7.46 -25.91 9.52
N ASP A 144 6.53 -25.40 8.71
CA ASP A 144 6.55 -25.51 7.25
C ASP A 144 7.29 -24.36 6.53
N LYS A 145 7.81 -23.36 7.26
CA LYS A 145 8.49 -22.19 6.67
C LYS A 145 9.87 -21.98 7.28
N PRO A 146 10.89 -21.68 6.46
CA PRO A 146 12.25 -21.61 6.96
C PRO A 146 12.55 -20.29 7.70
N GLY A 147 11.81 -19.20 7.44
CA GLY A 147 12.07 -17.87 8.01
C GLY A 147 10.96 -17.37 8.95
N TYR A 148 11.38 -16.65 9.99
CA TYR A 148 10.56 -15.97 10.99
C TYR A 148 11.33 -14.75 11.54
N ILE A 149 10.67 -13.88 12.31
CA ILE A 149 11.29 -12.74 12.99
C ILE A 149 11.81 -13.20 14.36
N ASP A 150 13.12 -13.18 14.57
CA ASP A 150 13.79 -13.60 15.81
C ASP A 150 14.04 -12.46 16.81
N ASP A 151 13.79 -11.23 16.38
CA ASP A 151 14.04 -10.04 17.20
C ASP A 151 12.88 -9.78 18.17
N MET A 152 13.22 -9.79 19.45
CA MET A 152 12.27 -9.69 20.55
C MET A 152 11.88 -8.25 20.90
N GLN A 153 12.59 -7.23 20.40
CA GLN A 153 12.28 -5.84 20.71
C GLN A 153 10.91 -5.43 20.15
N PRO A 154 10.07 -4.67 20.88
CA PRO A 154 8.81 -4.17 20.32
C PRO A 154 9.05 -3.42 19.01
N ILE A 155 8.22 -3.69 17.98
CA ILE A 155 8.44 -3.13 16.64
C ILE A 155 8.56 -1.60 16.65
N LEU A 156 7.83 -0.90 17.52
CA LEU A 156 7.86 0.57 17.60
C LEU A 156 9.21 1.10 18.07
N THR A 157 9.77 0.44 19.08
CA THR A 157 11.10 0.74 19.62
C THR A 157 12.15 0.51 18.54
N ARG A 158 12.06 -0.60 17.80
CA ARG A 158 12.99 -0.92 16.72
C ARG A 158 12.90 0.02 15.52
N LEU A 159 11.68 0.46 15.18
CA LEU A 159 11.45 1.35 14.05
C LEU A 159 11.83 2.81 14.34
N ASN A 160 12.20 3.13 15.58
CA ASN A 160 12.48 4.49 16.04
C ASN A 160 11.32 5.46 15.71
N ILE A 161 10.09 4.99 15.90
CA ILE A 161 8.89 5.81 15.71
C ILE A 161 8.59 6.48 17.05
N GLU A 162 8.76 7.80 17.09
CA GLU A 162 8.46 8.61 18.28
C GLU A 162 7.00 8.37 18.75
N PRO A 163 6.77 8.24 20.08
CA PRO A 163 5.44 8.03 20.64
C PRO A 163 4.41 9.08 20.18
N GLU A 164 4.79 10.35 19.97
CA GLU A 164 3.87 11.36 19.44
C GLU A 164 3.50 11.15 17.98
N ASN A 165 4.40 10.59 17.16
CA ASN A 165 4.11 10.25 15.76
C ASN A 165 3.21 9.02 15.68
N TRP A 166 3.41 8.07 16.59
CA TRP A 166 2.53 6.93 16.78
C TRP A 166 1.13 7.35 17.23
N PHE A 167 1.01 8.18 18.26
CA PHE A 167 -0.26 8.66 18.80
C PHE A 167 -1.12 9.42 17.76
N LYS A 168 -0.47 10.21 16.89
CA LYS A 168 -1.15 10.92 15.79
C LYS A 168 -1.69 9.97 14.73
N LEU A 169 -1.00 8.87 14.45
CA LEU A 169 -1.40 7.86 13.48
C LEU A 169 -2.54 6.97 14.01
N THR A 170 -2.68 6.80 15.32
CA THR A 170 -3.61 5.84 15.93
C THR A 170 -4.94 6.43 16.41
N THR A 171 -5.04 7.75 16.63
CA THR A 171 -6.23 8.32 17.31
C THR A 171 -6.85 9.57 16.68
N GLN A 172 -6.12 10.37 15.89
CA GLN A 172 -6.54 11.75 15.59
C GLN A 172 -6.24 12.27 14.18
N PHE A 173 -5.68 11.43 13.30
CA PHE A 173 -5.15 11.88 11.99
C PHE A 173 -6.18 12.59 11.11
N SER A 174 -7.37 11.98 10.95
CA SER A 174 -8.48 12.51 10.15
C SER A 174 -9.18 13.72 10.77
N ARG A 175 -9.09 13.90 12.10
CA ARG A 175 -9.77 14.97 12.86
C ARG A 175 -8.89 16.22 13.07
N VAL A 176 -7.56 16.07 13.12
CA VAL A 176 -6.62 17.17 13.43
C VAL A 176 -6.03 17.83 12.18
N PHE A 177 -5.94 17.10 11.06
CA PHE A 177 -5.32 17.60 9.84
C PHE A 177 -6.31 17.63 8.66
N HIS A 178 -6.98 18.78 8.48
CA HIS A 178 -7.82 19.04 7.31
C HIS A 178 -7.00 19.73 6.20
N GLY A 179 -6.09 19.01 5.54
CA GLY A 179 -5.23 19.55 4.48
C GLY A 179 -3.77 19.11 4.52
N ALA A 180 -2.90 19.83 3.80
CA ALA A 180 -1.49 19.45 3.65
C ALA A 180 -0.70 19.60 4.97
N VAL A 181 0.11 18.58 5.30
CA VAL A 181 0.91 18.47 6.52
C VAL A 181 2.39 18.32 6.16
N GLY A 182 3.28 19.03 6.85
CA GLY A 182 4.73 19.00 6.60
C GLY A 182 5.47 20.24 7.13
N LYS A 183 6.79 20.29 6.92
CA LYS A 183 7.62 21.46 7.31
C LYS A 183 7.14 22.74 6.63
N LYS A 184 7.28 23.89 7.32
CA LYS A 184 6.82 25.22 6.84
C LYS A 184 7.20 25.52 5.39
N ARG A 185 8.43 25.18 5.00
CA ARG A 185 8.95 25.38 3.62
C ARG A 185 8.19 24.53 2.59
N ALA A 186 7.91 23.26 2.90
CA ALA A 186 7.18 22.35 2.02
C ALA A 186 5.70 22.70 1.90
N ILE A 187 5.04 23.09 3.00
CA ILE A 187 3.66 23.60 2.98
C ILE A 187 3.57 24.89 2.16
N THR A 188 4.55 25.79 2.31
CA THR A 188 4.58 27.07 1.58
C THR A 188 4.76 26.87 0.07
N VAL A 189 5.64 25.95 -0.35
CA VAL A 189 5.81 25.58 -1.76
C VAL A 189 4.52 24.96 -2.30
N HIS A 190 3.94 23.99 -1.57
CA HIS A 190 2.71 23.31 -1.96
C HIS A 190 1.50 24.26 -2.12
N CYS A 191 1.32 25.21 -1.19
CA CYS A 191 0.26 26.23 -1.27
C CYS A 191 0.48 27.20 -2.45
N LYS A 192 1.74 27.59 -2.72
CA LYS A 192 2.08 28.43 -3.88
C LYS A 192 1.80 27.71 -5.21
N THR A 193 2.23 26.45 -5.34
CA THR A 193 1.99 25.64 -6.55
C THR A 193 0.50 25.47 -6.84
N LEU A 194 -0.33 25.32 -5.80
CA LEU A 194 -1.78 25.15 -5.92
C LEU A 194 -2.58 26.48 -5.92
N LYS A 195 -1.90 27.64 -5.99
CA LYS A 195 -2.51 28.98 -5.91
C LYS A 195 -3.44 29.20 -4.70
N LYS A 196 -3.21 28.48 -3.60
CA LYS A 196 -4.02 28.60 -2.37
C LYS A 196 -3.44 29.70 -1.47
N ARG A 197 -4.27 30.68 -1.09
CA ARG A 197 -3.88 31.80 -0.21
C ARG A 197 -3.69 31.41 1.27
N ARG A 198 -4.43 30.42 1.76
CA ARG A 198 -4.34 29.94 3.16
C ARG A 198 -3.42 28.72 3.29
N ARG A 199 -2.58 28.76 4.33
CA ARG A 199 -1.71 27.65 4.78
C ARG A 199 -2.40 26.89 5.90
N THR A 200 -3.49 26.20 5.57
CA THR A 200 -4.29 25.46 6.55
C THR A 200 -3.41 24.38 7.21
N ASN A 201 -3.47 24.29 8.54
CA ASN A 201 -2.70 23.39 9.42
C ASN A 201 -1.23 23.76 9.71
N LEU A 202 -0.69 24.89 9.23
CA LEU A 202 0.71 25.26 9.53
C LEU A 202 0.95 25.37 11.05
N THR A 203 0.06 26.03 11.78
CA THR A 203 0.16 26.22 13.23
C THR A 203 0.06 24.90 14.00
N ASN A 204 -0.74 23.94 13.51
CA ASN A 204 -0.81 22.60 14.08
C ASN A 204 0.44 21.77 13.75
N CYS A 205 1.08 22.01 12.60
CA CYS A 205 2.36 21.39 12.26
C CYS A 205 3.51 21.94 13.13
N GLU A 206 3.60 23.26 13.30
CA GLU A 206 4.61 23.90 14.16
C GLU A 206 4.43 23.46 15.62
N ARG A 207 3.18 23.38 16.12
CA ARG A 207 2.87 23.04 17.52
C ARG A 207 2.95 21.56 17.87
N LEU A 208 2.47 20.67 17.00
CA LEU A 208 2.34 19.24 17.31
C LEU A 208 3.46 18.40 16.72
N LEU A 209 4.11 18.85 15.63
CA LEU A 209 5.15 18.08 14.93
C LEU A 209 6.56 18.69 15.08
N GLY A 210 6.70 19.91 15.62
CA GLY A 210 8.01 20.58 15.73
C GLY A 210 8.67 20.87 14.38
N LEU A 211 7.87 20.99 13.31
CA LEU A 211 8.27 21.12 11.90
C LEU A 211 8.00 22.51 11.30
#